data_AF-A0A173MA40-F1
#
_entry.id   AF-A0A173MA40-F1
#
_cell.length_a   1.000
_cell.length_b   1.000
_cell.length_c   1.000
_cell.angle_alpha   90.00
_cell.angle_beta   90.00
_cell.angle_gamma   90.00
#
_symmetry.space_group_name_H-M   'P 1'
#
loop_
_entity.id
_entity.type
_entity.pdbx_description
1 polymer ?
#
loop_
_entity_poly.entity_id
_entity_poly.type
_entity_poly.pdbx_seq_one_letter_code
_entity_poly.pdbx_strand_id
1 'polypeptide(L)'
;MKKLLCGKNCLVAVLLSVTVFLTCSVSAQTGYLYSEKTYKTVMQACQAYMDYMYKRDDSSQNTLSGVKIKHTGRAVALSRQWYGVVVTKTDSFEDGEKRSETFPVTDNLIEVVNLESMPAIIPPTQPILTDRKGKEMGKFERGRQLIITDPAILLYGGNVIQLAPDKTTTITGTMDDVEVVALRGRTSDGKALNGITLSGEVNDGGVNILRSPRWGELKKEYGKKVGKNEWVYDWESISNKFWEEINEPWLEAAVLLGDPIRLESNPAKDRAIFVTDAKGEFVLSNGKKVPSIFGREVAYITSKGYKIQADGTAIKKELCRTILKNI
;
A
#
# COMPACT_ATOMS: atom_id res chain seq x y z
N MET A 1 -60.15 -30.12 -34.75
CA MET A 1 -59.61 -31.41 -34.25
C MET A 1 -58.28 -31.66 -34.94
N LYS A 2 -57.20 -32.18 -34.37
CA LYS A 2 -56.69 -32.42 -33.02
C LYS A 2 -55.32 -33.11 -33.30
N LYS A 3 -54.32 -32.85 -32.45
CA LYS A 3 -53.11 -33.67 -32.21
C LYS A 3 -52.00 -33.68 -33.28
N LEU A 4 -50.89 -33.04 -32.90
CA LEU A 4 -49.60 -33.73 -32.84
C LEU A 4 -49.10 -33.65 -31.39
N LEU A 5 -49.03 -34.82 -30.75
CA LEU A 5 -48.42 -35.10 -29.45
C LEU A 5 -46.89 -35.01 -29.64
N CYS A 6 -46.20 -34.17 -28.87
CA CYS A 6 -45.53 -34.48 -27.60
C CYS A 6 -44.49 -35.62 -27.69
N GLY A 7 -43.24 -35.30 -27.38
CA GLY A 7 -42.22 -36.30 -27.13
C GLY A 7 -40.78 -35.79 -27.09
N LYS A 8 -40.44 -34.92 -26.13
CA LYS A 8 -39.27 -35.05 -25.25
C LYS A 8 -39.15 -33.82 -24.35
N ASN A 9 -39.31 -34.07 -23.06
CA ASN A 9 -39.02 -33.13 -21.99
C ASN A 9 -37.53 -32.75 -22.05
N CYS A 10 -37.21 -31.58 -22.60
CA CYS A 10 -35.97 -30.90 -22.24
C CYS A 10 -36.23 -30.23 -20.89
N LEU A 11 -35.84 -30.93 -19.82
CA LEU A 11 -35.69 -30.31 -18.52
C LEU A 11 -34.48 -29.37 -18.64
N VAL A 12 -34.70 -28.13 -19.08
CA VAL A 12 -33.66 -27.10 -19.06
C VAL A 12 -33.43 -26.76 -17.58
N ALA A 13 -32.40 -27.36 -17.00
CA ALA A 13 -31.89 -26.91 -15.71
C ALA A 13 -31.17 -25.58 -15.96
N VAL A 14 -31.87 -24.47 -15.76
CA VAL A 14 -31.23 -23.14 -15.74
C VAL A 14 -30.41 -23.04 -14.47
N LEU A 15 -29.11 -23.32 -14.57
CA LEU A 15 -28.16 -23.08 -13.49
C LEU A 15 -27.69 -21.63 -13.60
N LEU A 16 -28.46 -20.72 -13.01
CA LEU A 16 -28.12 -19.30 -12.92
C LEU A 16 -27.04 -19.10 -11.86
N SER A 17 -25.77 -19.10 -12.26
CA SER A 17 -24.68 -18.60 -11.43
C SER A 17 -24.49 -17.11 -11.68
N VAL A 18 -25.07 -16.27 -10.81
CA VAL A 18 -24.74 -14.84 -10.75
C VAL A 18 -23.61 -14.67 -9.75
N THR A 19 -22.51 -14.11 -10.23
CA THR A 19 -21.31 -13.89 -9.45
C THR A 19 -21.09 -12.36 -9.40
N VAL A 20 -20.91 -11.76 -8.20
CA VAL A 20 -20.44 -10.37 -7.94
C VAL A 20 -19.25 -10.28 -6.93
N PHE A 21 -18.15 -9.63 -7.31
CA PHE A 21 -16.87 -9.38 -6.61
C PHE A 21 -16.92 -7.87 -6.67
N LEU A 22 -16.77 -7.26 -5.52
CA LEU A 22 -16.02 -6.04 -5.48
C LEU A 22 -14.63 -6.44 -5.02
N THR A 23 -13.68 -6.55 -5.94
CA THR A 23 -12.35 -6.10 -5.56
C THR A 23 -12.45 -4.58 -5.47
N CYS A 24 -12.08 -4.04 -4.30
CA CYS A 24 -11.67 -2.66 -4.18
C CYS A 24 -10.51 -2.41 -5.15
N SER A 25 -10.81 -2.16 -6.42
CA SER A 25 -9.83 -1.75 -7.43
C SER A 25 -10.05 -0.32 -7.88
N VAL A 26 -11.07 0.37 -7.34
CA VAL A 26 -11.22 1.83 -7.49
C VAL A 26 -10.66 2.59 -6.28
N SER A 27 -10.52 1.96 -5.11
CA SER A 27 -9.93 2.65 -3.94
C SER A 27 -8.40 2.79 -4.01
N ALA A 28 -7.72 2.07 -4.92
CA ALA A 28 -6.28 2.19 -5.08
C ALA A 28 -5.86 3.41 -5.91
N GLN A 29 -6.75 3.97 -6.76
CA GLN A 29 -6.39 5.11 -7.62
C GLN A 29 -7.01 6.45 -7.20
N THR A 30 -8.05 6.46 -6.36
CA THR A 30 -8.72 7.74 -6.00
C THR A 30 -8.84 8.01 -4.50
N GLY A 31 -8.42 7.09 -3.62
CA GLY A 31 -8.33 7.36 -2.18
C GLY A 31 -9.65 7.64 -1.44
N TYR A 32 -10.81 7.51 -2.10
CA TYR A 32 -12.12 7.71 -1.47
C TYR A 32 -12.60 6.44 -0.76
N LEU A 33 -12.73 6.51 0.56
CA LEU A 33 -13.51 5.55 1.35
C LEU A 33 -14.98 5.97 1.29
N TYR A 34 -15.84 5.12 0.74
CA TYR A 34 -17.28 5.32 0.82
C TYR A 34 -17.74 5.11 2.27
N SER A 35 -18.60 5.99 2.78
CA SER A 35 -19.25 5.75 4.08
C SER A 35 -20.05 4.44 4.00
N GLU A 36 -20.15 3.70 5.11
CA GLU A 36 -20.96 2.47 5.20
C GLU A 36 -22.41 2.71 4.74
N LYS A 37 -22.93 3.91 4.98
CA LYS A 37 -24.25 4.36 4.51
C LYS A 37 -24.32 4.40 2.99
N THR A 38 -23.33 4.99 2.32
CA THR A 38 -23.26 5.05 0.85
C THR A 38 -23.17 3.66 0.23
N TYR A 39 -22.35 2.78 0.82
CA TYR A 39 -22.26 1.38 0.37
C TYR A 39 -23.61 0.67 0.51
N LYS A 40 -24.28 0.81 1.65
CA LYS A 40 -25.62 0.24 1.89
C LYS A 40 -26.65 0.75 0.87
N THR A 41 -26.65 2.05 0.56
CA THR A 41 -27.55 2.64 -0.42
C THR A 41 -27.31 2.11 -1.84
N VAL A 42 -26.05 1.98 -2.27
CA VAL A 42 -25.72 1.40 -3.59
C VAL A 42 -26.16 -0.06 -3.66
N MET A 43 -25.91 -0.84 -2.61
CA MET A 43 -26.32 -2.25 -2.56
C MET A 43 -27.85 -2.42 -2.55
N GLN A 44 -28.58 -1.54 -1.87
CA GLN A 44 -30.06 -1.53 -1.88
C GLN A 44 -30.62 -1.19 -3.27
N ALA A 45 -30.03 -0.21 -3.97
CA ALA A 45 -30.43 0.14 -5.33
C ALA A 45 -30.17 -1.01 -6.31
N CYS A 46 -29.00 -1.67 -6.21
CA CYS A 46 -28.69 -2.87 -7.00
C CYS A 46 -29.70 -4.01 -6.71
N GLN A 47 -30.05 -4.25 -5.45
CA GLN A 47 -31.03 -5.28 -5.07
C GLN A 47 -32.42 -4.95 -5.65
N ALA A 48 -32.89 -3.71 -5.53
CA ALA A 48 -34.18 -3.27 -6.05
C ALA A 48 -34.26 -3.40 -7.58
N TYR A 49 -33.17 -3.10 -8.31
CA TYR A 49 -33.09 -3.32 -9.76
C TYR A 49 -33.17 -4.80 -10.12
N MET A 50 -32.47 -5.66 -9.38
CA MET A 50 -32.55 -7.11 -9.60
C MET A 50 -33.96 -7.63 -9.32
N ASP A 51 -34.60 -7.21 -8.22
CA ASP A 51 -35.97 -7.59 -7.89
C ASP A 51 -36.97 -7.12 -8.96
N TYR A 52 -36.76 -5.94 -9.54
CA TYR A 52 -37.55 -5.43 -10.67
C TYR A 52 -37.35 -6.28 -11.93
N MET A 53 -36.11 -6.63 -12.27
CA MET A 53 -35.80 -7.51 -13.42
C MET A 53 -36.44 -8.89 -13.27
N TYR A 54 -36.40 -9.48 -12.06
CA TYR A 54 -37.03 -10.76 -11.78
C TYR A 54 -38.57 -10.69 -11.80
N LYS A 55 -39.18 -9.59 -11.34
CA LYS A 55 -40.63 -9.38 -11.45
C LYS A 55 -41.09 -9.16 -12.89
N ARG A 56 -40.23 -8.61 -13.74
CA ARG A 56 -40.54 -8.36 -15.15
C ARG A 56 -40.47 -9.65 -15.99
N ASP A 57 -39.71 -10.65 -15.53
CA ASP A 57 -39.58 -11.97 -16.18
C ASP A 57 -40.69 -12.96 -15.77
N ASP A 58 -41.67 -12.54 -14.96
CA ASP A 58 -42.76 -13.36 -14.42
C ASP A 58 -43.90 -13.61 -15.44
N SER A 59 -43.55 -13.76 -16.72
CA SER A 59 -44.43 -14.39 -17.72
C SER A 59 -44.27 -15.92 -17.77
N SER A 60 -43.40 -16.49 -16.94
CA SER A 60 -43.32 -17.94 -16.73
C SER A 60 -43.11 -18.28 -15.26
N GLN A 61 -44.20 -18.52 -14.54
CA GLN A 61 -44.16 -19.15 -13.22
C GLN A 61 -43.48 -20.51 -13.32
N ASN A 62 -42.40 -20.71 -12.55
CA ASN A 62 -42.14 -21.97 -11.85
C ASN A 62 -41.15 -21.73 -10.69
N THR A 63 -41.62 -22.08 -9.50
CA THR A 63 -40.92 -22.04 -8.22
C THR A 63 -39.62 -22.86 -8.25
N LEU A 64 -38.50 -22.26 -7.80
CA LEU A 64 -37.28 -22.99 -7.44
C LEU A 64 -36.83 -22.59 -6.03
N SER A 65 -37.23 -23.39 -5.05
CA SER A 65 -36.66 -23.43 -3.72
C SER A 65 -35.39 -24.30 -3.73
N GLY A 66 -34.30 -23.82 -3.11
CA GLY A 66 -33.13 -24.67 -2.82
C GLY A 66 -31.75 -24.23 -3.36
N VAL A 67 -31.51 -22.96 -3.67
CA VAL A 67 -30.19 -22.52 -4.18
C VAL A 67 -29.32 -21.93 -3.06
N LYS A 68 -28.11 -22.49 -2.87
CA LYS A 68 -27.02 -21.89 -2.06
C LYS A 68 -26.21 -20.92 -2.94
N ILE A 69 -25.89 -19.74 -2.42
CA ILE A 69 -25.36 -18.60 -3.21
C ILE A 69 -23.90 -18.25 -2.80
N LYS A 70 -23.04 -17.91 -3.78
CA LYS A 70 -21.64 -17.43 -3.61
C LYS A 70 -21.27 -16.43 -4.75
N HIS A 71 -20.43 -15.40 -4.54
CA HIS A 71 -20.41 -14.17 -5.39
C HIS A 71 -18.99 -13.67 -5.91
N THR A 72 -18.83 -13.24 -7.20
CA THR A 72 -17.66 -12.56 -7.91
C THR A 72 -17.86 -11.70 -9.28
N GLY A 73 -17.31 -10.50 -9.59
CA GLY A 73 -17.78 -9.41 -10.53
C GLY A 73 -16.82 -8.17 -10.71
N ARG A 74 -17.08 -7.15 -11.57
CA ARG A 74 -16.06 -6.12 -11.94
C ARG A 74 -16.62 -4.73 -12.32
N ALA A 75 -15.89 -3.65 -11.98
CA ALA A 75 -16.20 -2.26 -12.36
C ALA A 75 -15.21 -1.71 -13.41
N VAL A 76 -15.68 -0.80 -14.29
CA VAL A 76 -14.87 -0.15 -15.34
C VAL A 76 -14.95 1.37 -15.16
N ALA A 77 -13.80 2.07 -15.15
CA ALA A 77 -13.73 3.51 -15.04
C ALA A 77 -13.61 4.16 -16.43
N LEU A 78 -14.52 5.08 -16.76
CA LEU A 78 -14.39 6.00 -17.89
C LEU A 78 -14.23 7.43 -17.34
N SER A 79 -13.25 8.16 -17.87
CA SER A 79 -12.80 9.44 -17.34
C SER A 79 -13.90 10.50 -17.34
N ARG A 80 -13.97 11.25 -16.23
CA ARG A 80 -14.82 12.43 -15.97
C ARG A 80 -16.34 12.16 -16.01
N GLN A 81 -16.85 11.92 -14.80
CA GLN A 81 -18.20 12.22 -14.32
C GLN A 81 -19.41 11.36 -14.75
N TRP A 82 -19.23 10.12 -15.20
CA TRP A 82 -20.35 9.16 -15.25
C TRP A 82 -19.88 7.75 -14.88
N TYR A 83 -20.43 7.18 -13.81
CA TYR A 83 -20.27 5.76 -13.49
C TYR A 83 -21.47 5.02 -14.08
N GLY A 84 -21.29 4.37 -15.22
CA GLY A 84 -22.28 3.44 -15.75
C GLY A 84 -22.15 2.10 -15.04
N VAL A 85 -23.24 1.61 -14.44
CA VAL A 85 -23.33 0.21 -14.02
C VAL A 85 -23.73 -0.61 -15.25
N VAL A 86 -22.95 -1.63 -15.57
CA VAL A 86 -23.24 -2.57 -16.66
C VAL A 86 -23.49 -3.95 -16.07
N VAL A 87 -24.63 -4.54 -16.40
CA VAL A 87 -24.96 -5.90 -15.95
C VAL A 87 -24.69 -6.85 -17.10
N THR A 88 -23.85 -7.85 -16.88
CA THR A 88 -23.57 -8.89 -17.88
C THR A 88 -24.22 -10.19 -17.44
N LYS A 89 -25.18 -10.67 -18.24
CA LYS A 89 -25.74 -12.01 -18.12
C LYS A 89 -24.83 -12.97 -18.87
N THR A 90 -24.54 -14.14 -18.30
CA THR A 90 -23.81 -15.20 -19.01
C THR A 90 -24.56 -16.51 -18.89
N ASP A 91 -24.98 -17.04 -20.03
CA ASP A 91 -25.66 -18.32 -20.13
C ASP A 91 -24.66 -19.38 -20.55
N SER A 92 -24.70 -20.55 -19.89
CA SER A 92 -23.86 -21.71 -20.22
C SER A 92 -24.75 -22.84 -20.72
N PHE A 93 -24.39 -23.43 -21.86
CA PHE A 93 -25.14 -24.49 -22.52
C PHE A 93 -24.48 -25.86 -22.29
N GLU A 94 -25.24 -26.95 -22.48
CA GLU A 94 -24.78 -28.32 -22.19
C GLU A 94 -23.60 -28.78 -23.06
N ASP A 95 -23.40 -28.14 -24.21
CA ASP A 95 -22.26 -28.35 -25.10
C ASP A 95 -20.98 -27.60 -24.67
N GLY A 96 -21.05 -26.85 -23.56
CA GLY A 96 -19.95 -26.06 -23.03
C GLY A 96 -19.84 -24.66 -23.65
N GLU A 97 -20.72 -24.28 -24.58
CA GLU A 97 -20.75 -22.93 -25.12
C GLU A 97 -21.20 -21.94 -24.04
N LYS A 98 -20.50 -20.80 -23.94
CA LYS A 98 -20.88 -19.69 -23.06
C LYS A 98 -21.23 -18.47 -23.91
N ARG A 99 -22.41 -17.91 -23.68
CA ARG A 99 -22.84 -16.66 -24.32
C ARG A 99 -23.05 -15.60 -23.26
N SER A 100 -22.45 -14.44 -23.47
CA SER A 100 -22.57 -13.31 -22.56
C SER A 100 -23.27 -12.15 -23.27
N GLU A 101 -24.26 -11.57 -22.60
CA GLU A 101 -24.98 -10.39 -23.07
C GLU A 101 -24.88 -9.30 -22.01
N THR A 102 -24.44 -8.11 -22.44
CA THR A 102 -24.21 -6.97 -21.56
C THR A 102 -25.28 -5.93 -21.81
N PHE A 103 -26.00 -5.56 -20.75
CA PHE A 103 -27.06 -4.57 -20.79
C PHE A 103 -26.57 -3.26 -20.15
N PRO A 104 -26.58 -2.14 -20.88
CA PRO A 104 -26.45 -0.83 -20.25
C PRO A 104 -27.69 -0.60 -19.38
N VAL A 105 -27.49 -0.23 -18.11
CA VAL A 105 -28.60 0.24 -17.28
C VAL A 105 -29.01 1.61 -17.82
N THR A 106 -30.00 1.64 -18.73
CA THR A 106 -30.46 2.89 -19.34
C THR A 106 -31.22 3.77 -18.35
N ASP A 107 -31.20 5.07 -18.62
CA ASP A 107 -31.45 6.23 -17.76
C ASP A 107 -32.77 6.26 -16.93
N ASN A 108 -33.71 5.35 -17.14
CA ASN A 108 -35.04 5.39 -16.50
C ASN A 108 -35.15 4.63 -15.17
N LEU A 109 -34.08 3.98 -14.70
CA LEU A 109 -34.03 3.27 -13.41
C LEU A 109 -32.96 3.81 -12.46
N ILE A 110 -32.29 4.88 -12.88
CA ILE A 110 -31.56 5.77 -12.00
C ILE A 110 -32.55 6.89 -11.72
N GLU A 111 -33.37 6.73 -10.68
CA GLU A 111 -33.89 7.91 -10.00
C GLU A 111 -32.63 8.74 -9.70
N VAL A 112 -32.47 9.84 -10.45
CA VAL A 112 -31.26 10.65 -10.46
C VAL A 112 -30.99 10.98 -9.01
N VAL A 113 -30.05 10.25 -8.41
CA VAL A 113 -29.49 10.62 -7.13
C VAL A 113 -28.88 11.96 -7.43
N ASN A 114 -29.61 13.03 -7.07
CA ASN A 114 -29.21 14.37 -7.40
C ASN A 114 -27.91 14.63 -6.63
N LEU A 115 -26.79 14.44 -7.31
CA LEU A 115 -25.44 14.56 -6.74
C LEU A 115 -25.16 15.98 -6.27
N GLU A 116 -25.94 16.98 -6.70
CA GLU A 116 -25.88 18.36 -6.21
C GLU A 116 -26.44 18.50 -4.78
N SER A 117 -27.29 17.56 -4.35
CA SER A 117 -27.82 17.49 -2.98
C SER A 117 -27.01 16.58 -2.05
N MET A 118 -25.98 15.89 -2.58
CA MET A 118 -25.03 15.22 -1.71
C MET A 118 -24.20 16.28 -0.99
N PRO A 119 -24.04 16.19 0.35
CA PRO A 119 -23.08 17.04 1.04
C PRO A 119 -21.75 16.87 0.31
N ALA A 120 -21.11 18.00 -0.02
CA ALA A 120 -19.80 18.02 -0.68
C ALA A 120 -18.95 16.89 -0.11
N ILE A 121 -18.39 16.05 -0.98
CA ILE A 121 -17.47 14.98 -0.57
C ILE A 121 -16.35 15.70 0.18
N ILE A 122 -16.46 15.71 1.51
CA ILE A 122 -15.44 16.26 2.37
C ILE A 122 -14.22 15.40 2.05
N PRO A 123 -13.13 15.96 1.50
CA PRO A 123 -11.93 15.18 1.27
C PRO A 123 -11.63 14.48 2.59
N PRO A 124 -11.37 13.15 2.59
CA PRO A 124 -11.13 12.43 3.82
C PRO A 124 -10.08 13.22 4.60
N THR A 125 -10.47 13.72 5.77
CA THR A 125 -9.57 14.44 6.65
C THR A 125 -8.37 13.54 6.87
N GLN A 126 -7.16 14.03 6.57
CA GLN A 126 -5.94 13.25 6.75
C GLN A 126 -5.96 12.62 8.14
N PRO A 127 -5.94 11.29 8.28
CA PRO A 127 -5.97 10.66 9.59
C PRO A 127 -4.85 11.21 10.46
N ILE A 128 -5.25 11.80 11.58
CA ILE A 128 -4.34 12.27 12.62
C ILE A 128 -3.81 11.03 13.32
N LEU A 129 -2.49 10.88 13.29
CA LEU A 129 -1.80 9.83 14.01
C LEU A 129 -1.52 10.33 15.43
N THR A 130 -1.85 9.52 16.43
CA THR A 130 -1.62 9.85 17.84
C THR A 130 -0.78 8.79 18.52
N ASP A 131 0.04 9.21 19.49
CA ASP A 131 0.74 8.27 20.38
C ASP A 131 -0.23 7.57 21.35
N ARG A 132 0.31 6.71 22.22
CA ARG A 132 -0.48 5.99 23.25
C ARG A 132 -1.17 6.89 24.27
N LYS A 133 -0.75 8.16 24.39
CA LYS A 133 -1.35 9.17 25.26
C LYS A 133 -2.36 10.05 24.51
N GLY A 134 -2.60 9.79 23.23
CA GLY A 134 -3.47 10.61 22.38
C GLY A 134 -2.81 11.89 21.85
N LYS A 135 -1.49 12.09 22.07
CA LYS A 135 -0.77 13.25 21.52
C LYS A 135 -0.60 13.07 20.02
N GLU A 136 -0.98 14.08 19.23
CA GLU A 136 -0.72 14.10 17.79
C GLU A 136 0.79 13.95 17.52
N MET A 137 1.11 12.98 16.67
CA MET A 137 2.49 12.65 16.29
C MET A 137 2.72 12.76 14.78
N GLY A 138 1.66 12.75 13.98
CA GLY A 138 1.78 12.91 12.54
C GLY A 138 0.45 12.93 11.82
N LYS A 139 0.52 13.09 10.49
CA LYS A 139 -0.62 12.97 9.58
C LYS A 139 -0.20 12.10 8.42
N PHE A 140 -1.09 11.24 7.96
CA PHE A 140 -0.80 10.32 6.86
C PHE A 140 -1.85 10.41 5.76
N GLU A 141 -1.38 10.50 4.52
CA GLU A 141 -2.21 10.39 3.33
C GLU A 141 -1.53 9.39 2.38
N ARG A 142 -2.14 8.19 2.27
CA ARG A 142 -1.63 7.10 1.42
C ARG A 142 -1.36 7.63 0.01
N GLY A 143 -0.16 7.37 -0.48
CA GLY A 143 0.23 7.72 -1.84
C GLY A 143 0.56 9.18 -2.06
N ARG A 144 0.57 9.99 -1.00
CA ARG A 144 0.90 11.41 -1.09
C ARG A 144 1.95 11.84 -0.10
N GLN A 145 1.70 11.67 1.21
CA GLN A 145 2.63 12.17 2.22
C GLN A 145 2.46 11.55 3.61
N LEU A 146 3.57 11.52 4.34
CA LEU A 146 3.62 11.33 5.79
C LEU A 146 4.22 12.60 6.42
N ILE A 147 3.46 13.24 7.31
CA ILE A 147 3.90 14.43 8.04
C ILE A 147 4.21 14.04 9.48
N ILE A 148 5.38 14.45 9.97
CA ILE A 148 5.77 14.40 11.37
C ILE A 148 5.48 15.77 11.98
N THR A 149 4.60 15.82 12.97
CA THR A 149 4.07 17.08 13.51
C THR A 149 4.77 17.56 14.78
N ASP A 150 5.71 16.78 15.33
CA ASP A 150 6.46 17.17 16.52
C ASP A 150 7.54 18.21 16.14
N PRO A 151 7.46 19.46 16.63
CA PRO A 151 8.39 20.53 16.27
C PRO A 151 9.78 20.33 16.88
N ALA A 152 9.94 19.47 17.90
CA ALA A 152 11.25 19.17 18.48
C ALA A 152 12.06 18.18 17.62
N ILE A 153 11.40 17.52 16.67
CA ILE A 153 12.03 16.57 15.77
C ILE A 153 12.44 17.29 14.49
N LEU A 154 13.70 17.10 14.07
CA LEU A 154 14.22 17.63 12.82
C LEU A 154 14.96 16.55 12.05
N LEU A 155 14.26 15.88 11.14
CA LEU A 155 14.88 14.91 10.24
C LEU A 155 15.62 15.61 9.10
N TYR A 156 16.65 14.95 8.56
CA TYR A 156 17.28 15.42 7.33
C TYR A 156 16.26 15.40 6.19
N GLY A 157 16.19 16.49 5.43
CA GLY A 157 15.19 16.67 4.38
C GLY A 157 13.80 17.14 4.85
N GLY A 158 13.63 17.30 6.16
CA GLY A 158 12.43 17.86 6.77
C GLY A 158 11.36 16.83 7.12
N ASN A 159 10.36 17.29 7.87
CA ASN A 159 9.35 16.46 8.51
C ASN A 159 8.16 16.08 7.60
N VAL A 160 8.26 16.36 6.30
CA VAL A 160 7.26 15.97 5.30
C VAL A 160 7.91 14.99 4.33
N ILE A 161 7.50 13.73 4.42
CA ILE A 161 7.96 12.66 3.56
C ILE A 161 6.94 12.50 2.42
N GLN A 162 7.35 12.83 1.20
CA GLN A 162 6.51 12.61 0.02
C GLN A 162 6.43 11.12 -0.30
N LEU A 163 5.23 10.64 -0.62
CA LEU A 163 4.95 9.24 -0.94
C LEU A 163 4.49 9.14 -2.40
N ALA A 164 4.80 8.03 -3.05
CA ALA A 164 4.32 7.72 -4.39
C ALA A 164 3.07 6.83 -4.33
N PRO A 165 1.99 7.13 -5.08
CA PRO A 165 0.71 6.42 -4.96
C PRO A 165 0.76 4.95 -5.37
N ASP A 166 1.63 4.63 -6.32
CA ASP A 166 1.78 3.32 -6.95
C ASP A 166 3.11 2.65 -6.61
N LYS A 167 3.85 3.17 -5.62
CA LYS A 167 5.15 2.64 -5.21
C LYS A 167 5.38 2.71 -3.71
N THR A 168 6.30 1.89 -3.25
CA THR A 168 6.77 1.94 -1.86
C THR A 168 7.80 3.06 -1.72
N THR A 169 7.68 3.90 -0.69
CA THR A 169 8.74 4.87 -0.37
C THR A 169 9.72 4.23 0.61
N THR A 170 10.94 3.99 0.16
CA THR A 170 12.00 3.36 0.96
C THR A 170 12.72 4.41 1.80
N ILE A 171 12.76 4.20 3.11
CA ILE A 171 13.34 5.11 4.08
C ILE A 171 14.61 4.51 4.67
N THR A 172 15.70 5.26 4.62
CA THR A 172 17.03 4.92 5.17
C THR A 172 17.52 6.03 6.11
N GLY A 173 18.35 5.69 7.08
CA GLY A 173 18.84 6.60 8.10
C GLY A 173 19.54 5.86 9.23
N THR A 174 20.08 6.62 10.18
CA THR A 174 20.47 6.07 11.47
C THR A 174 19.24 5.53 12.22
N MET A 175 19.47 4.56 13.13
CA MET A 175 18.39 3.90 13.87
C MET A 175 17.45 4.89 14.57
N ASP A 176 17.99 5.95 15.16
CA ASP A 176 17.21 6.94 15.91
C ASP A 176 16.28 7.74 14.97
N ASP A 177 16.78 8.15 13.81
CA ASP A 177 16.01 8.93 12.84
C ASP A 177 14.95 8.08 12.12
N VAL A 178 15.26 6.84 11.74
CA VAL A 178 14.25 5.96 11.12
C VAL A 178 13.20 5.49 12.13
N GLU A 179 13.54 5.39 13.42
CA GLU A 179 12.58 5.05 14.47
C GLU A 179 11.53 6.15 14.63
N VAL A 180 11.91 7.42 14.49
CA VAL A 180 10.96 8.54 14.47
C VAL A 180 9.87 8.33 13.42
N VAL A 181 10.25 7.90 12.21
CA VAL A 181 9.28 7.60 11.14
C VAL A 181 8.49 6.33 11.49
N ALA A 182 9.17 5.25 11.89
CA ALA A 182 8.53 3.97 12.17
C ALA A 182 7.48 4.03 13.28
N LEU A 183 7.63 4.94 14.27
CA LEU A 183 6.64 5.18 15.30
C LEU A 183 5.26 5.54 14.73
N ARG A 184 5.20 6.24 13.59
CA ARG A 184 3.93 6.65 12.94
C ARG A 184 3.19 5.49 12.30
N GLY A 185 3.92 4.42 11.95
CA GLY A 185 3.35 3.18 11.47
C GLY A 185 3.11 2.14 12.57
N ARG A 186 3.26 2.45 13.86
CA ARG A 186 2.96 1.47 14.90
C ARG A 186 1.46 1.32 15.15
N THR A 187 1.04 0.09 15.43
CA THR A 187 -0.30 -0.19 15.99
C THR A 187 -0.47 0.46 17.36
N SER A 188 -1.71 0.63 17.82
CA SER A 188 -2.01 1.25 19.12
C SER A 188 -1.38 0.50 20.32
N ASP A 189 -1.24 -0.83 20.21
CA ASP A 189 -0.50 -1.64 21.18
C ASP A 189 1.03 -1.47 21.08
N GLY A 190 1.52 -0.76 20.07
CA GLY A 190 2.92 -0.46 19.76
C GLY A 190 3.80 -1.66 19.44
N LYS A 191 3.21 -2.84 19.17
CA LYS A 191 3.96 -4.08 18.93
C LYS A 191 4.24 -4.34 17.46
N ALA A 192 3.28 -4.04 16.59
CA ALA A 192 3.38 -4.28 15.16
C ALA A 192 3.47 -2.96 14.39
N LEU A 193 3.93 -3.06 13.15
CA LEU A 193 3.74 -2.01 12.17
C LEU A 193 2.43 -2.24 11.41
N ASN A 194 1.80 -1.17 10.95
CA ASN A 194 0.52 -1.16 10.24
C ASN A 194 0.70 -0.71 8.79
N GLY A 195 -0.38 -0.59 8.02
CA GLY A 195 -0.34 -0.20 6.60
C GLY A 195 0.28 1.18 6.28
N ILE A 196 0.75 1.97 7.26
CA ILE A 196 1.52 3.20 7.01
C ILE A 196 3.00 2.86 6.76
N THR A 197 3.56 1.93 7.52
CA THR A 197 4.98 1.55 7.47
C THR A 197 5.09 0.04 7.51
N LEU A 198 5.81 -0.57 6.59
CA LEU A 198 6.16 -1.99 6.67
C LEU A 198 7.68 -2.15 6.67
N SER A 199 8.18 -3.36 6.96
CA SER A 199 9.62 -3.65 6.95
C SER A 199 9.89 -4.81 6.01
N GLY A 200 10.69 -4.57 4.97
CA GLY A 200 11.06 -5.60 3.99
C GLY A 200 9.94 -6.05 3.05
N GLU A 201 8.77 -5.42 3.09
CA GLU A 201 7.59 -5.75 2.27
C GLU A 201 7.15 -4.60 1.37
N VAL A 202 6.56 -4.92 0.22
CA VAL A 202 5.95 -3.92 -0.67
C VAL A 202 4.77 -3.24 0.02
N ASN A 203 4.74 -1.91 -0.01
CA ASN A 203 3.75 -1.06 0.62
C ASN A 203 3.39 0.15 -0.28
N ASP A 204 2.70 -0.09 -1.40
CA ASP A 204 2.40 0.94 -2.43
C ASP A 204 1.60 2.15 -1.95
N GLY A 205 2.22 3.33 -1.85
CA GLY A 205 1.62 4.51 -1.22
C GLY A 205 1.91 4.65 0.27
N GLY A 206 2.69 3.74 0.83
CA GLY A 206 3.19 3.81 2.20
C GLY A 206 4.71 3.84 2.24
N VAL A 207 5.23 3.60 3.43
CA VAL A 207 6.66 3.61 3.74
C VAL A 207 7.17 2.19 3.95
N ASN A 208 8.42 1.95 3.55
CA ASN A 208 9.20 0.78 3.96
C ASN A 208 10.45 1.23 4.72
N ILE A 209 10.66 0.67 5.91
CA ILE A 209 11.85 0.89 6.74
C ILE A 209 12.43 -0.47 7.11
N LEU A 210 13.73 -0.63 6.95
CA LEU A 210 14.38 -1.85 7.38
C LEU A 210 14.44 -1.97 8.91
N ARG A 211 13.80 -3.01 9.45
CA ARG A 211 13.92 -3.42 10.86
C ARG A 211 14.13 -4.92 10.93
N SER A 212 15.34 -5.33 11.29
CA SER A 212 15.67 -6.76 11.42
C SER A 212 16.16 -7.11 12.83
N PRO A 213 15.60 -8.15 13.47
CA PRO A 213 16.12 -8.64 14.75
C PRO A 213 17.56 -9.15 14.65
N ARG A 214 18.02 -9.47 13.43
CA ARG A 214 19.38 -9.94 13.14
C ARG A 214 20.46 -9.01 13.68
N TRP A 215 20.22 -7.70 13.76
CA TRP A 215 21.16 -6.76 14.39
C TRP A 215 21.44 -7.10 15.86
N GLY A 216 20.38 -7.44 16.61
CA GLY A 216 20.48 -7.85 18.00
C GLY A 216 21.18 -9.20 18.16
N GLU A 217 20.99 -10.11 17.22
CA GLU A 217 21.63 -11.43 17.19
C GLU A 217 23.14 -11.31 16.90
N LEU A 218 23.52 -10.52 15.90
CA LEU A 218 24.92 -10.27 15.57
C LEU A 218 25.67 -9.61 16.74
N LYS A 219 25.03 -8.69 17.47
CA LYS A 219 25.61 -8.15 18.71
C LYS A 219 25.87 -9.21 19.78
N LYS A 220 25.05 -10.27 19.85
CA LYS A 220 25.29 -11.39 20.79
C LYS A 220 26.40 -12.31 20.29
N GLU A 221 26.48 -12.53 18.97
CA GLU A 221 27.48 -13.38 18.32
C GLU A 221 28.89 -12.76 18.38
N TYR A 222 29.01 -11.46 18.08
CA TYR A 222 30.26 -10.71 17.99
C TYR A 222 30.52 -9.78 19.18
N GLY A 223 29.68 -9.85 20.21
CA GLY A 223 29.85 -9.13 21.47
C GLY A 223 30.56 -9.98 22.52
N LYS A 224 31.51 -9.38 23.23
CA LYS A 224 32.17 -9.98 24.39
C LYS A 224 31.85 -9.17 25.64
N LYS A 225 31.34 -9.84 26.66
CA LYS A 225 31.12 -9.22 27.97
C LYS A 225 32.45 -9.08 28.70
N VAL A 226 32.85 -7.86 29.02
CA VAL A 226 34.14 -7.55 29.70
C VAL A 226 33.98 -7.08 31.15
N GLY A 227 32.74 -6.85 31.59
CA GLY A 227 32.41 -6.45 32.95
C GLY A 227 30.96 -6.73 33.30
N LYS A 228 30.52 -6.34 34.52
CA LYS A 228 29.17 -6.65 35.02
C LYS A 228 28.07 -6.15 34.06
N ASN A 229 28.28 -4.97 33.46
CA ASN A 229 27.37 -4.30 32.52
C ASN A 229 28.09 -3.78 31.26
N GLU A 230 29.29 -4.27 30.97
CA GLU A 230 30.12 -3.74 29.88
C GLU A 230 30.29 -4.78 28.78
N TRP A 231 29.99 -4.35 27.56
CA TRP A 231 30.14 -5.14 26.34
C TRP A 231 31.12 -4.44 25.42
N VAL A 232 32.05 -5.21 24.87
CA VAL A 232 32.89 -4.80 23.75
C VAL A 232 32.38 -5.54 22.52
N TYR A 233 32.06 -4.79 21.47
CA TYR A 233 31.53 -5.33 20.23
C TYR A 233 32.57 -5.23 19.13
N ASP A 234 32.71 -6.29 18.33
CA ASP A 234 33.39 -6.21 17.05
C ASP A 234 32.45 -5.55 16.02
N TRP A 235 32.46 -4.21 16.02
CA TRP A 235 31.59 -3.41 15.16
C TRP A 235 31.87 -3.59 13.67
N GLU A 236 33.08 -3.95 13.28
CA GLU A 236 33.42 -4.22 11.88
C GLU A 236 32.72 -5.50 11.41
N SER A 237 32.88 -6.60 12.16
CA SER A 237 32.21 -7.87 11.84
C SER A 237 30.69 -7.74 11.86
N ILE A 238 30.12 -7.08 12.88
CA ILE A 238 28.66 -6.85 12.98
C ILE A 238 28.15 -6.04 11.77
N SER A 239 28.82 -4.93 11.44
CA SER A 239 28.38 -4.06 10.36
C SER A 239 28.52 -4.73 9.00
N ASN A 240 29.60 -5.48 8.76
CA ASN A 240 29.79 -6.27 7.54
C ASN A 240 28.70 -7.32 7.39
N LYS A 241 28.48 -8.14 8.42
CA LYS A 241 27.50 -9.24 8.36
C LYS A 241 26.07 -8.74 8.19
N PHE A 242 25.68 -7.72 8.93
CA PHE A 242 24.33 -7.17 8.79
C PHE A 242 24.12 -6.53 7.41
N TRP A 243 25.15 -5.88 6.87
CA TRP A 243 25.12 -5.35 5.51
C TRP A 243 24.88 -6.45 4.48
N GLU A 244 25.72 -7.48 4.48
CA GLU A 244 25.67 -8.59 3.52
C GLU A 244 24.36 -9.39 3.61
N GLU A 245 23.90 -9.69 4.83
CA GLU A 245 22.75 -10.58 5.03
C GLU A 245 21.40 -9.88 4.88
N ILE A 246 21.33 -8.58 5.21
CA ILE A 246 20.05 -7.87 5.41
C ILE A 246 19.96 -6.58 4.60
N ASN A 247 20.84 -5.60 4.84
CA ASN A 247 20.65 -4.26 4.25
C ASN A 247 20.87 -4.22 2.75
N GLU A 248 21.94 -4.84 2.25
CA GLU A 248 22.23 -4.81 0.82
C GLU A 248 21.13 -5.48 -0.01
N PRO A 249 20.67 -6.71 0.31
CA PRO A 249 19.56 -7.33 -0.42
C PRO A 249 18.28 -6.51 -0.37
N TRP A 250 17.95 -5.92 0.78
CA TRP A 250 16.77 -5.06 0.94
C TRP A 250 16.85 -3.80 0.08
N LEU A 251 17.99 -3.11 0.11
CA LEU A 251 18.18 -1.87 -0.62
C LEU A 251 18.34 -2.10 -2.13
N GLU A 252 18.96 -3.20 -2.54
CA GLU A 252 18.98 -3.65 -3.94
C GLU A 252 17.56 -3.89 -4.45
N ALA A 253 16.71 -4.57 -3.67
CA ALA A 253 15.31 -4.79 -4.05
C ALA A 253 14.56 -3.46 -4.26
N ALA A 254 14.70 -2.50 -3.35
CA ALA A 254 14.11 -1.16 -3.50
C ALA A 254 14.61 -0.44 -4.77
N VAL A 255 15.91 -0.51 -5.05
CA VAL A 255 16.51 0.07 -6.27
C VAL A 255 15.98 -0.60 -7.54
N LEU A 256 15.82 -1.93 -7.54
CA LEU A 256 15.30 -2.69 -8.68
C LEU A 256 13.83 -2.40 -8.96
N LEU A 257 13.01 -2.24 -7.90
CA LEU A 257 11.61 -1.82 -8.01
C LEU A 257 11.47 -0.32 -8.43
N GLY A 258 12.57 0.43 -8.34
CA GLY A 258 12.60 1.86 -8.62
C GLY A 258 11.78 2.63 -7.60
N ASP A 259 11.80 2.19 -6.35
CA ASP A 259 11.17 2.89 -5.24
C ASP A 259 11.81 4.27 -5.04
N PRO A 260 11.03 5.31 -4.70
CA PRO A 260 11.58 6.53 -4.15
C PRO A 260 12.37 6.21 -2.88
N ILE A 261 13.62 6.66 -2.81
CA ILE A 261 14.47 6.48 -1.63
C ILE A 261 14.61 7.83 -0.92
N ARG A 262 14.40 7.84 0.39
CA ARG A 262 14.44 9.04 1.23
C ARG A 262 15.32 8.79 2.46
N LEU A 263 16.26 9.70 2.70
CA LEU A 263 17.26 9.64 3.77
C LEU A 263 16.86 10.54 4.93
N GLU A 264 16.61 9.98 6.10
CA GLU A 264 16.18 10.77 7.28
C GLU A 264 17.35 11.25 8.15
N SER A 265 18.54 10.72 7.91
CA SER A 265 19.79 11.21 8.50
C SER A 265 20.63 11.98 7.49
N ASN A 266 21.37 12.98 7.94
CA ASN A 266 22.20 13.79 7.06
C ASN A 266 23.52 13.06 6.72
N PRO A 267 23.75 12.66 5.45
CA PRO A 267 24.94 11.92 5.05
C PRO A 267 26.23 12.76 5.11
N ALA A 268 26.14 14.08 5.23
CA ALA A 268 27.29 14.96 5.41
C ALA A 268 27.80 15.01 6.87
N LYS A 269 27.08 14.39 7.82
CA LYS A 269 27.51 14.31 9.22
C LYS A 269 28.29 13.03 9.46
N ASP A 270 29.58 13.14 9.80
CA ASP A 270 30.45 11.99 10.12
C ASP A 270 29.84 11.01 11.12
N ARG A 271 29.18 11.50 12.16
CA ARG A 271 28.53 10.64 13.19
C ARG A 271 27.35 9.83 12.66
N ALA A 272 26.77 10.20 11.52
CA ALA A 272 25.73 9.41 10.88
C ALA A 272 26.34 8.30 10.02
N ILE A 273 27.45 8.58 9.32
CA ILE A 273 28.05 7.67 8.34
C ILE A 273 29.14 6.74 8.92
N PHE A 274 29.64 7.00 10.12
CA PHE A 274 30.62 6.18 10.82
C PHE A 274 30.12 5.74 12.21
N VAL A 275 30.59 4.57 12.66
CA VAL A 275 30.25 4.03 13.98
C VAL A 275 30.97 4.82 15.08
N THR A 276 30.23 5.18 16.13
CA THR A 276 30.79 5.74 17.37
C THR A 276 30.54 4.81 18.55
N ASP A 277 31.44 4.81 19.53
CA ASP A 277 31.28 4.09 20.78
C ASP A 277 30.35 4.81 21.77
N ALA A 278 30.19 4.26 22.98
CA ALA A 278 29.34 4.83 24.02
C ALA A 278 29.82 6.20 24.55
N LYS A 279 31.08 6.56 24.31
CA LYS A 279 31.65 7.87 24.67
C LYS A 279 31.51 8.89 23.54
N GLY A 280 31.05 8.44 22.36
CA GLY A 280 30.91 9.27 21.17
C GLY A 280 32.20 9.35 20.33
N GLU A 281 33.19 8.52 20.63
CA GLU A 281 34.44 8.42 19.88
C GLU A 281 34.27 7.52 18.66
N PHE A 282 34.97 7.81 17.57
CA PHE A 282 34.88 6.98 16.36
C PHE A 282 35.54 5.61 16.58
N VAL A 283 34.84 4.55 16.20
CA VAL A 283 35.41 3.20 16.19
C VAL A 283 36.34 3.07 14.99
N LEU A 284 37.57 2.61 15.26
CA LEU A 284 38.60 2.42 14.24
C LEU A 284 38.88 0.93 14.02
N SER A 285 39.02 0.53 12.76
CA SER A 285 39.63 -0.74 12.37
C SER A 285 40.83 -0.46 11.46
N ASN A 286 42.00 -1.01 11.81
CA ASN A 286 43.26 -0.77 11.09
C ASN A 286 43.55 0.73 10.83
N GLY A 287 43.25 1.57 11.82
CA GLY A 287 43.44 3.03 11.76
C GLY A 287 42.40 3.79 10.93
N LYS A 288 41.38 3.12 10.38
CA LYS A 288 40.31 3.74 9.58
C LYS A 288 38.97 3.70 10.32
N LYS A 289 38.15 4.74 10.16
CA LYS A 289 36.80 4.79 10.74
C LYS A 289 35.94 3.66 10.16
N VAL A 290 35.24 2.92 11.02
CA VAL A 290 34.32 1.86 10.59
C VAL A 290 33.03 2.50 10.05
N PRO A 291 32.62 2.23 8.80
CA PRO A 291 31.37 2.74 8.25
C PRO A 291 30.16 2.21 9.03
N SER A 292 29.23 3.09 9.38
CA SER A 292 27.93 2.69 9.91
C SER A 292 27.09 2.00 8.83
N ILE A 293 26.01 1.35 9.23
CA ILE A 293 25.04 0.79 8.28
C ILE A 293 24.49 1.89 7.36
N PHE A 294 24.08 3.02 7.92
CA PHE A 294 23.63 4.17 7.13
C PHE A 294 24.73 4.69 6.17
N GLY A 295 25.98 4.76 6.62
CA GLY A 295 27.11 5.13 5.75
C GLY A 295 27.27 4.18 4.56
N ARG A 296 27.04 2.89 4.76
CA ARG A 296 27.04 1.88 3.68
C ARG A 296 25.87 2.04 2.74
N GLU A 297 24.67 2.28 3.26
CA GLU A 297 23.47 2.56 2.45
C GLU A 297 23.69 3.78 1.54
N VAL A 298 24.24 4.87 2.09
CA VAL A 298 24.60 6.07 1.34
C VAL A 298 25.60 5.76 0.23
N ALA A 299 26.68 5.03 0.55
CA ALA A 299 27.71 4.65 -0.42
C ALA A 299 27.13 3.78 -1.55
N TYR A 300 26.26 2.83 -1.19
CA TYR A 300 25.60 1.92 -2.13
C TYR A 300 24.62 2.65 -3.05
N ILE A 301 23.72 3.48 -2.52
CA ILE A 301 22.78 4.27 -3.34
C ILE A 301 23.55 5.17 -4.31
N THR A 302 24.64 5.80 -3.83
CA THR A 302 25.51 6.64 -4.66
C THR A 302 26.20 5.82 -5.76
N SER A 303 26.69 4.61 -5.46
CA SER A 303 27.32 3.73 -6.46
C SER A 303 26.36 3.26 -7.55
N LYS A 304 25.06 3.17 -7.23
CA LYS A 304 23.96 2.89 -8.18
C LYS A 304 23.54 4.11 -9.01
N GLY A 305 24.23 5.24 -8.88
CA GLY A 305 24.04 6.44 -9.70
C GLY A 305 22.94 7.39 -9.21
N TYR A 306 22.49 7.23 -7.96
CA TYR A 306 21.60 8.19 -7.33
C TYR A 306 22.37 9.42 -6.83
N LYS A 307 21.69 10.56 -6.82
CA LYS A 307 22.13 11.79 -6.19
C LYS A 307 21.20 12.10 -5.03
N ILE A 308 21.76 12.29 -3.84
CA ILE A 308 21.03 12.70 -2.66
C ILE A 308 20.82 14.22 -2.73
N GLN A 309 19.57 14.66 -2.66
CA GLN A 309 19.16 16.05 -2.69
C GLN A 309 19.12 16.65 -1.27
N ALA A 310 19.02 17.98 -1.18
CA ALA A 310 18.97 18.68 0.11
C ALA A 310 17.70 18.38 0.92
N ASP A 311 16.61 18.01 0.25
CA ASP A 311 15.37 17.50 0.86
C ASP A 311 15.48 16.01 1.26
N GLY A 312 16.68 15.44 1.19
CA GLY A 312 17.01 14.07 1.55
C GLY A 312 16.41 13.01 0.62
N THR A 313 15.77 13.39 -0.49
CA THR A 313 15.38 12.42 -1.52
C THR A 313 16.61 11.99 -2.33
N ALA A 314 16.65 10.73 -2.76
CA ALA A 314 17.67 10.23 -3.66
C ALA A 314 17.08 10.02 -5.06
N ILE A 315 17.64 10.71 -6.05
CA ILE A 315 17.17 10.67 -7.45
C ILE A 315 18.21 10.04 -8.38
N LYS A 316 17.78 9.09 -9.23
CA LYS A 316 18.67 8.45 -10.21
C LYS A 316 18.90 9.38 -11.40
N LYS A 317 20.18 9.63 -11.75
CA LYS A 317 20.58 10.63 -12.76
C LYS A 317 19.95 10.42 -14.15
N GLU A 318 19.51 9.20 -14.49
CA GLU A 318 18.92 8.87 -15.80
C GLU A 318 17.54 9.48 -16.03
N LEU A 319 16.81 9.89 -14.99
CA LEU A 319 15.53 10.63 -15.14
C LEU A 319 15.70 12.09 -15.59
N CYS A 320 16.91 12.67 -15.53
CA CYS A 320 17.12 14.07 -15.93
C CYS A 320 17.18 14.29 -17.46
N ARG A 321 17.29 13.24 -18.29
CA ARG A 321 17.38 13.40 -19.76
C ARG A 321 16.05 13.34 -20.49
N THR A 322 15.00 12.77 -19.90
CA THR A 322 13.70 12.62 -20.58
C THR A 322 12.83 13.86 -20.41
N ILE A 323 12.96 14.60 -19.31
CA ILE A 323 12.17 15.82 -19.08
C ILE A 323 12.64 16.98 -19.97
N LEU A 324 13.94 17.08 -20.26
CA LEU A 324 14.49 18.15 -21.12
C LEU A 324 14.38 17.90 -22.63
N LYS A 325 13.81 16.76 -23.06
CA LYS A 325 13.52 16.51 -24.48
C LYS A 325 12.05 16.75 -24.85
N ASN A 326 11.19 16.96 -23.85
CA ASN A 326 9.75 17.16 -24.02
C ASN A 326 9.28 18.54 -23.53
N ILE A 327 10.22 19.47 -23.28
CA ILE A 327 9.99 20.91 -23.13
C ILE A 327 10.71 21.59 -24.29
#